data_AF-A0A2W4ZX02-F1
#
_entry.id   AF-A0A2W4ZX02-F1
#
_cell.length_a   1.000
_cell.length_b   1.000
_cell.length_c   1.000
_cell.angle_alpha   90.00
_cell.angle_beta   90.00
_cell.angle_gamma   90.00
#
_symmetry.space_group_name_H-M   'P 1'
#
loop_
_entity.id
_entity.type
_entity.pdbx_description
1 polymer ?
#
loop_
_entity_poly.entity_id
_entity_poly.type
_entity_poly.pdbx_seq_one_letter_code
_entity_poly.pdbx_strand_id
1 'polypeptide(L)'
;MRTFSGFVAAAAALAMGATPLQARCWDEASVIAAKTRELDTMLMVSALRCRRDAATFLADYNHFVRTSRPALLEVNARLKTHFDEGRGQRATLDAFDSYITAVANRYGAGSDGLSCEDFGWIAKAAVGAAGSAARLAEIAEISRIEPVLPEGRCGAPGSSMTIAARR
;
A
#
# COMPACT_ATOMS: atom_id res chain seq x y z
N MET A 1 -51.09 -21.51 -56.54
CA MET A 1 -49.97 -20.89 -57.26
C MET A 1 -49.16 -20.05 -56.27
N ARG A 2 -47.83 -20.15 -56.39
CA ARG A 2 -46.73 -19.41 -55.71
C ARG A 2 -46.14 -20.01 -54.43
N THR A 3 -44.90 -20.44 -54.65
CA THR A 3 -43.84 -21.02 -53.83
C THR A 3 -43.03 -19.98 -53.02
N PHE A 4 -42.09 -20.52 -52.22
CA PHE A 4 -40.83 -19.98 -51.65
C PHE A 4 -40.85 -19.82 -50.11
N SER A 5 -40.29 -20.77 -49.34
CA SER A 5 -38.86 -20.99 -48.99
C SER A 5 -38.20 -19.85 -48.22
N GLY A 6 -37.64 -20.16 -47.03
CA GLY A 6 -36.59 -19.35 -46.41
C GLY A 6 -36.52 -19.43 -44.88
N PHE A 7 -35.74 -20.39 -44.37
CA PHE A 7 -35.22 -20.41 -43.00
C PHE A 7 -34.29 -19.21 -42.76
N VAL A 8 -34.41 -18.51 -41.62
CA VAL A 8 -33.30 -17.78 -41.00
C VAL A 8 -33.37 -17.98 -39.48
N ALA A 9 -32.56 -18.93 -38.98
CA ALA A 9 -32.29 -19.06 -37.56
C ALA A 9 -31.24 -18.00 -37.16
N ALA A 10 -31.64 -17.01 -36.39
CA ALA A 10 -30.73 -16.02 -35.84
C ALA A 10 -29.99 -16.61 -34.63
N ALA A 11 -28.76 -17.07 -34.85
CA ALA A 11 -27.83 -17.43 -33.77
C ALA A 11 -27.31 -16.12 -33.12
N ALA A 12 -27.91 -15.72 -32.01
CA ALA A 12 -27.38 -14.65 -31.17
C ALA A 12 -26.12 -15.16 -30.46
N ALA A 13 -24.95 -14.81 -31.00
CA ALA A 13 -23.67 -15.02 -30.33
C ALA A 13 -23.60 -14.12 -29.09
N LEU A 14 -23.83 -14.72 -27.92
CA LEU A 14 -23.50 -14.12 -26.62
C LEU A 14 -21.97 -13.97 -26.56
N ALA A 15 -21.46 -12.79 -26.93
CA ALA A 15 -20.12 -12.39 -26.58
C ALA A 15 -20.07 -12.23 -25.05
N MET A 16 -19.73 -13.31 -24.35
CA MET A 16 -19.30 -13.25 -22.96
C MET A 16 -18.00 -12.44 -22.95
N GLY A 17 -18.14 -11.13 -22.71
CA GLY A 17 -16.99 -10.28 -22.42
C GLY A 17 -16.33 -10.85 -21.17
N ALA A 18 -15.20 -11.54 -21.36
CA ALA A 18 -14.29 -11.81 -20.27
C ALA A 18 -13.83 -10.45 -19.76
N THR A 19 -14.42 -9.98 -18.65
CA THR A 19 -13.80 -8.91 -17.89
C THR A 19 -12.40 -9.41 -17.57
N PRO A 20 -11.33 -8.72 -18.01
CA PRO A 20 -10.00 -9.15 -17.61
C PRO A 20 -10.02 -9.15 -16.08
N LEU A 21 -9.67 -10.28 -15.48
CA LEU A 21 -9.27 -10.34 -14.09
C LEU A 21 -8.02 -9.46 -14.02
N GLN A 22 -8.23 -8.16 -13.79
CA GLN A 22 -7.16 -7.18 -13.78
C GLN A 22 -6.16 -7.66 -12.73
N ALA A 23 -4.95 -8.00 -13.17
CA ALA A 23 -3.83 -8.23 -12.27
C ALA A 23 -3.79 -7.02 -11.31
N ARG A 24 -3.93 -7.31 -10.01
CA ARG A 24 -4.19 -6.31 -8.97
C ARG A 24 -2.93 -5.54 -8.63
N CYS A 25 -2.56 -4.64 -9.50
CA CYS A 25 -1.42 -3.77 -9.27
C CYS A 25 -1.72 -2.70 -8.21
N TRP A 26 -0.67 -2.13 -7.64
CA TRP A 26 -0.72 -1.00 -6.72
C TRP A 26 -0.88 0.29 -7.51
N ASP A 27 -2.06 0.92 -7.40
CA ASP A 27 -2.25 2.28 -7.89
C ASP A 27 -1.52 3.30 -7.03
N GLU A 28 -1.37 4.52 -7.55
CA GLU A 28 -0.59 5.59 -6.93
C GLU A 28 -1.04 5.90 -5.49
N ALA A 29 -2.35 5.98 -5.26
CA ALA A 29 -2.89 6.25 -3.93
C ALA A 29 -2.59 5.12 -2.93
N SER A 30 -2.62 3.86 -3.38
CA SER A 30 -2.25 2.71 -2.54
C SER A 30 -0.75 2.68 -2.25
N VAL A 31 0.09 3.11 -3.20
CA VAL A 31 1.53 3.30 -2.99
C VAL A 31 1.82 4.41 -1.97
N ILE A 32 1.15 5.56 -2.08
CA ILE A 32 1.25 6.65 -1.10
C ILE A 32 0.83 6.16 0.30
N ALA A 33 -0.25 5.38 0.36
CA ALA A 33 -0.73 4.80 1.60
C ALA A 33 0.27 3.82 2.22
N ALA A 34 0.86 2.93 1.41
CA ALA A 34 1.90 2.00 1.84
C ALA A 34 3.11 2.74 2.40
N LYS A 35 3.66 3.70 1.64
CA LYS A 35 4.80 4.54 2.07
C LYS A 35 4.54 5.25 3.39
N THR A 36 3.37 5.88 3.52
CA THR A 36 2.99 6.59 4.75
C THR A 36 2.89 5.64 5.94
N ARG A 37 2.31 4.44 5.74
CA ARG A 37 2.17 3.45 6.80
C ARG A 37 3.51 2.84 7.23
N GLU A 38 4.40 2.60 6.28
CA GLU A 38 5.75 2.12 6.58
C GLU A 38 6.58 3.19 7.32
N LEU A 39 6.48 4.47 6.92
CA LEU A 39 7.11 5.59 7.64
C LEU A 39 6.66 5.65 9.10
N ASP A 40 5.35 5.60 9.34
CA ASP A 40 4.77 5.57 10.70
C ASP A 40 5.31 4.39 11.51
N THR A 41 5.31 3.19 10.92
CA THR A 41 5.78 1.98 11.61
C THR A 41 7.27 2.04 11.93
N MET A 42 8.10 2.52 10.99
CA MET A 42 9.53 2.71 11.20
C MET A 42 9.79 3.70 12.34
N LEU A 43 9.15 4.87 12.32
CA LEU A 43 9.32 5.89 13.36
C LEU A 43 8.83 5.39 14.72
N MET A 44 7.73 4.64 14.77
CA MET A 44 7.21 4.04 16.00
C MET A 44 8.23 3.10 16.65
N VAL A 45 8.76 2.14 15.89
CA VAL A 45 9.74 1.17 16.41
C VAL A 45 11.03 1.87 16.81
N SER A 46 11.51 2.79 15.98
CA SER A 46 12.74 3.55 16.26
C SER A 46 12.58 4.43 17.50
N ALA A 47 11.41 5.03 17.76
CA ALA A 47 11.19 5.84 18.96
C ALA A 47 11.37 5.04 20.25
N LEU A 48 11.01 3.74 20.26
CA LEU A 48 11.25 2.85 21.40
C LEU A 48 12.73 2.51 21.57
N ARG A 49 13.42 2.23 20.46
CA ARG A 49 14.86 1.85 20.45
C ARG A 49 15.75 3.02 20.84
N CYS A 50 15.49 4.19 20.28
CA CYS A 50 16.30 5.41 20.42
C CYS A 50 15.93 6.28 21.63
N ARG A 51 15.03 5.81 22.52
CA ARG A 51 14.49 6.61 23.63
C ARG A 51 15.53 7.23 24.56
N ARG A 52 16.75 6.70 24.60
CA ARG A 52 17.86 7.18 25.44
C ARG A 52 18.85 8.07 24.67
N ASP A 53 18.91 7.92 23.35
CA ASP A 53 19.96 8.51 22.51
C ASP A 53 19.48 9.77 21.77
N ALA A 54 18.16 9.93 21.60
CA ALA A 54 17.55 11.08 20.95
C ALA A 54 16.46 11.69 21.85
N ALA A 55 16.84 12.69 22.65
CA ALA A 55 16.01 13.24 23.72
C ALA A 55 14.62 13.75 23.28
N THR A 56 14.48 14.28 22.06
CA THR A 56 13.21 14.80 21.55
C THR A 56 12.46 13.81 20.67
N PHE A 57 13.08 12.72 20.22
CA PHE A 57 12.52 11.89 19.17
C PHE A 57 11.17 11.29 19.54
N LEU A 58 11.02 10.74 20.75
CA LEU A 58 9.72 10.24 21.21
C LEU A 58 8.64 11.34 21.25
N ALA A 59 9.01 12.57 21.61
CA ALA A 59 8.09 13.70 21.62
C ALA A 59 7.70 14.11 20.18
N ASP A 60 8.66 14.15 19.26
CA ASP A 60 8.46 14.47 17.85
C ASP A 60 7.59 13.42 17.15
N TYR A 61 7.86 12.13 17.36
CA TYR A 61 7.02 11.04 16.86
C TYR A 61 5.58 11.15 17.39
N ASN A 62 5.40 11.35 18.69
CA ASN A 62 4.07 11.51 19.27
C ASN A 62 3.35 12.76 18.73
N HIS A 63 4.08 13.84 18.45
CA HIS A 63 3.51 15.02 17.79
C HIS A 63 3.05 14.70 16.37
N PHE A 64 3.91 14.04 15.59
CA PHE A 64 3.60 13.59 14.23
C PHE A 64 2.31 12.73 14.20
N VAL A 65 2.18 11.72 15.06
CA VAL A 65 1.00 10.85 15.09
C VAL A 65 -0.26 11.66 15.41
N ARG A 66 -0.19 12.61 16.36
CA ARG A 66 -1.35 13.46 16.70
C ARG A 66 -1.77 14.36 15.56
N THR A 67 -0.82 15.05 14.92
CA THR A 67 -1.14 16.00 13.84
C THR A 67 -1.53 15.30 12.55
N SER A 68 -1.01 14.10 12.30
CA SER A 68 -1.26 13.33 11.08
C SER A 68 -2.39 12.31 11.23
N ARG A 69 -3.07 12.25 12.38
CA ARG A 69 -4.11 11.25 12.66
C ARG A 69 -5.17 11.10 11.56
N PRO A 70 -5.73 12.18 10.98
CA PRO A 70 -6.69 12.04 9.88
C PRO A 70 -6.10 11.33 8.66
N ALA A 71 -4.89 11.72 8.22
CA ALA A 71 -4.20 11.08 7.11
C ALA A 71 -3.82 9.63 7.42
N LEU A 72 -3.35 9.33 8.64
CA LEU A 72 -3.04 7.96 9.06
C LEU A 72 -4.28 7.04 9.02
N LEU A 73 -5.45 7.56 9.37
CA LEU A 73 -6.70 6.82 9.24
C LEU A 73 -7.11 6.61 7.77
N GLU A 74 -6.95 7.63 6.94
CA GLU A 74 -7.24 7.58 5.50
C GLU A 74 -6.37 6.55 4.78
N VAL A 75 -5.05 6.59 4.97
CA VAL A 75 -4.13 5.62 4.34
C VAL A 75 -4.40 4.20 4.83
N ASN A 76 -4.78 4.02 6.10
CA ASN A 76 -5.16 2.72 6.63
C ASN A 76 -6.45 2.18 5.96
N ALA A 77 -7.44 3.05 5.74
CA ALA A 77 -8.64 2.69 4.98
C ALA A 77 -8.29 2.33 3.53
N ARG A 78 -7.41 3.12 2.88
CA ARG A 78 -6.95 2.85 1.51
C ARG A 78 -6.30 1.48 1.39
N LEU A 79 -5.42 1.13 2.32
CA LEU A 79 -4.78 -0.19 2.34
C LEU A 79 -5.81 -1.31 2.52
N LYS A 80 -6.77 -1.16 3.44
CA LYS A 80 -7.85 -2.15 3.59
C LYS A 80 -8.67 -2.32 2.31
N THR A 81 -8.97 -1.25 1.60
CA THR A 81 -9.63 -1.31 0.29
C THR A 81 -8.75 -1.99 -0.77
N HIS A 82 -7.44 -1.73 -0.77
CA HIS A 82 -6.52 -2.42 -1.69
C HIS A 82 -6.52 -3.94 -1.47
N PHE A 83 -6.50 -4.37 -0.21
CA PHE A 83 -6.64 -5.78 0.16
C PHE A 83 -8.09 -6.27 0.12
N ASP A 84 -9.07 -5.48 -0.27
CA ASP A 84 -10.41 -5.97 -0.50
C ASP A 84 -10.53 -6.54 -1.91
N GLU A 85 -10.50 -7.87 -2.01
CA GLU A 85 -10.66 -8.57 -3.30
C GLU A 85 -12.07 -9.08 -3.59
N GLY A 86 -13.08 -8.57 -2.89
CA GLY A 86 -14.36 -9.28 -2.83
C GLY A 86 -14.23 -10.64 -2.13
N ARG A 87 -13.09 -10.87 -1.46
CA ARG A 87 -12.75 -12.08 -0.68
C ARG A 87 -13.49 -12.16 0.67
N GLY A 88 -14.34 -11.17 0.96
CA GLY A 88 -15.11 -11.05 2.19
C GLY A 88 -14.30 -10.48 3.35
N GLN A 89 -14.99 -9.94 4.36
CA GLN A 89 -14.38 -9.12 5.41
C GLN A 89 -13.22 -9.82 6.14
N ARG A 90 -13.36 -11.10 6.49
CA ARG A 90 -12.32 -11.84 7.23
C ARG A 90 -11.05 -12.02 6.41
N ALA A 91 -11.15 -12.45 5.15
CA ALA A 91 -9.97 -12.63 4.29
C ALA A 91 -9.28 -11.29 3.97
N THR A 92 -10.05 -10.20 3.83
CA THR A 92 -9.50 -8.85 3.66
C THR A 92 -8.69 -8.43 4.90
N LEU A 93 -9.21 -8.67 6.10
CA LEU A 93 -8.50 -8.39 7.35
C LEU A 93 -7.25 -9.26 7.50
N ASP A 94 -7.33 -10.56 7.25
CA ASP A 94 -6.20 -11.48 7.38
C ASP A 94 -5.03 -11.08 6.44
N ALA A 95 -5.34 -10.69 5.20
CA ALA A 95 -4.34 -10.22 4.24
C ALA A 95 -3.73 -8.87 4.64
N PHE A 96 -4.58 -7.92 5.08
CA PHE A 96 -4.11 -6.62 5.57
C PHE A 96 -3.23 -6.78 6.83
N ASP A 97 -3.61 -7.62 7.78
CA ASP A 97 -2.85 -7.88 9.00
C ASP A 97 -1.53 -8.58 8.70
N SER A 98 -1.51 -9.49 7.71
CA SER A 98 -0.27 -10.11 7.22
C SER A 98 0.68 -9.08 6.63
N TYR A 99 0.16 -8.13 5.85
CA TYR A 99 0.94 -7.00 5.35
C TYR A 99 1.50 -6.12 6.48
N ILE A 100 0.67 -5.70 7.43
CA ILE A 100 1.11 -4.89 8.58
C ILE A 100 2.16 -5.62 9.43
N THR A 101 1.99 -6.94 9.62
CA THR A 101 2.96 -7.78 10.35
C THR A 101 4.29 -7.84 9.61
N ALA A 102 4.29 -8.01 8.29
CA ALA A 102 5.51 -8.01 7.50
C ALA A 102 6.25 -6.65 7.57
N VAL A 103 5.50 -5.53 7.55
CA VAL A 103 6.06 -4.18 7.75
C VAL A 103 6.67 -4.04 9.13
N ALA A 104 5.95 -4.44 10.19
CA ALA A 104 6.44 -4.36 11.56
C ALA A 104 7.70 -5.21 11.76
N ASN A 105 7.76 -6.41 11.20
CA ASN A 105 8.93 -7.29 11.30
C ASN A 105 10.14 -6.70 10.58
N ARG A 106 9.94 -6.08 9.42
CA ARG A 106 11.02 -5.43 8.65
C ARG A 106 11.70 -4.34 9.47
N TYR A 107 10.93 -3.44 10.06
CA TYR A 107 11.48 -2.32 10.83
C TYR A 107 11.77 -2.68 12.30
N GLY A 108 11.26 -3.82 12.77
CA GLY A 108 11.40 -4.33 14.14
C GLY A 108 12.85 -4.52 14.60
N ALA A 109 13.72 -4.98 13.70
CA ALA A 109 15.16 -5.12 13.95
C ALA A 109 15.93 -3.81 13.80
N GLY A 110 15.30 -2.77 13.24
CA GLY A 110 15.90 -1.51 12.84
C GLY A 110 15.88 -1.29 11.33
N SER A 111 16.32 -0.11 10.91
CA SER A 111 16.56 0.21 9.50
C SER A 111 18.05 0.35 9.29
N ASP A 112 18.60 -0.40 8.34
CA ASP A 112 20.04 -0.36 8.05
C ASP A 112 20.47 1.04 7.61
N GLY A 113 21.62 1.50 8.14
CA GLY A 113 22.22 2.77 7.75
C GLY A 113 21.60 4.03 8.34
N LEU A 114 20.63 3.92 9.27
CA LEU A 114 20.06 5.07 9.98
C LEU A 114 20.43 5.05 11.47
N SER A 115 20.97 6.16 11.96
CA SER A 115 21.23 6.42 13.37
C SER A 115 19.98 6.95 14.09
N CYS A 116 20.03 7.00 15.43
CA CYS A 116 18.98 7.63 16.21
C CYS A 116 18.83 9.14 15.93
N GLU A 117 19.90 9.80 15.53
CA GLU A 117 19.85 11.19 15.08
C GLU A 117 19.09 11.31 13.74
N ASP A 118 19.36 10.40 12.79
CA ASP A 118 18.65 10.37 11.50
C ASP A 118 17.15 10.17 11.70
N PHE A 119 16.76 9.22 12.58
CA PHE A 119 15.34 9.03 12.91
C PHE A 119 14.70 10.27 13.56
N GLY A 120 15.46 11.01 14.39
CA GLY A 120 15.01 12.29 14.94
C GLY A 120 14.74 13.34 13.85
N TRP A 121 15.61 13.44 12.85
CA TRP A 121 15.42 14.32 11.70
C TRP A 121 14.22 13.93 10.84
N ILE A 122 14.04 12.63 10.58
CA ILE A 122 12.88 12.12 9.83
C ILE A 122 11.57 12.39 10.60
N ALA A 123 11.56 12.20 11.92
CA ALA A 123 10.39 12.49 12.75
C ALA A 123 10.02 13.98 12.71
N LYS A 124 11.01 14.87 12.78
CA LYS A 124 10.80 16.32 12.65
C LYS A 124 10.28 16.70 11.26
N ALA A 125 10.79 16.07 10.21
CA ALA A 125 10.26 16.25 8.85
C ALA A 125 8.79 15.79 8.77
N ALA A 126 8.45 14.65 9.37
CA ALA A 126 7.09 14.12 9.42
C ALA A 126 6.12 15.05 10.18
N VAL A 127 6.59 15.71 11.25
CA VAL A 127 5.83 16.81 11.89
C VAL A 127 5.58 17.95 10.90
N GLY A 128 6.61 18.36 10.16
CA GLY A 128 6.53 19.41 9.13
C GLY A 128 5.62 19.09 7.93
N ALA A 129 5.25 17.83 7.74
CA ALA A 129 4.27 17.41 6.72
C ALA A 129 2.84 17.88 7.05
N ALA A 130 2.57 18.28 8.30
CA ALA A 130 1.31 18.84 8.76
C ALA A 130 0.08 17.99 8.39
N GLY A 131 0.21 16.67 8.49
CA GLY A 131 -0.86 15.71 8.18
C GLY A 131 -1.14 15.50 6.70
N SER A 132 -0.28 15.92 5.78
CA SER A 132 -0.41 15.60 4.35
C SER A 132 0.16 14.21 4.03
N ALA A 133 -0.69 13.27 3.58
CA ALA A 133 -0.25 11.93 3.17
C ALA A 133 0.76 11.97 2.00
N ALA A 134 0.58 12.88 1.04
CA ALA A 134 1.51 13.05 -0.07
C ALA A 134 2.92 13.47 0.41
N ARG A 135 3.00 14.44 1.32
CA ARG A 135 4.29 14.89 1.89
C ARG A 135 4.92 13.82 2.79
N LEU A 136 4.11 13.04 3.51
CA LEU A 136 4.61 11.90 4.27
C LEU A 136 5.19 10.81 3.35
N ALA A 137 4.54 10.54 2.22
CA ALA A 137 5.07 9.60 1.22
C ALA A 137 6.35 10.11 0.54
N GLU A 138 6.50 11.42 0.36
CA GLU A 138 7.75 12.04 -0.11
C GLU A 138 8.88 11.87 0.91
N ILE A 139 8.61 12.11 2.19
CA ILE A 139 9.59 11.89 3.28
C ILE A 139 10.00 10.41 3.34
N ALA A 140 9.04 9.49 3.18
CA ALA A 140 9.31 8.06 3.10
C ALA A 140 10.28 7.74 1.95
N GLU A 141 10.02 8.27 0.74
CA GLU A 141 10.90 8.08 -0.43
C GLU A 141 12.32 8.59 -0.17
N ILE A 142 12.46 9.83 0.31
CA ILE A 142 13.78 10.44 0.60
C ILE A 142 14.52 9.65 1.68
N SER A 143 13.79 9.05 2.62
CA SER A 143 14.34 8.20 3.68
C SER A 143 14.59 6.75 3.22
N ARG A 144 14.42 6.45 1.92
CA ARG A 144 14.56 5.10 1.34
C ARG A 144 13.65 4.05 2.01
N ILE A 145 12.46 4.49 2.44
CA ILE A 145 11.37 3.60 2.83
C ILE A 145 10.67 3.15 1.54
N GLU A 146 11.02 1.95 1.12
CA GLU A 146 10.51 1.33 -0.11
C GLU A 146 9.59 0.16 0.26
N PRO A 147 8.26 0.35 0.17
CA PRO A 147 7.34 -0.73 0.42
C PRO A 147 7.56 -1.89 -0.54
N VAL A 148 7.47 -3.12 -0.04
CA VAL A 148 7.40 -4.28 -0.93
C VAL A 148 5.98 -4.36 -1.45
N LEU A 149 5.83 -4.29 -2.77
CA LEU A 149 4.57 -4.28 -3.49
C LEU A 149 4.48 -5.60 -4.29
N PRO A 150 3.94 -6.70 -3.72
CA PRO A 150 4.01 -8.03 -4.33
C PRO A 150 3.43 -8.10 -5.74
N GLU A 151 2.37 -7.34 -6.01
CA GLU A 151 1.69 -7.29 -7.30
C GLU A 151 2.24 -6.22 -8.26
N GLY A 152 3.27 -5.48 -7.84
CA GLY A 152 3.87 -4.37 -8.60
C GLY A 152 2.94 -3.16 -8.77
N ARG A 153 3.46 -2.07 -9.34
CA ARG A 153 2.68 -0.83 -9.56
C ARG A 153 1.88 -0.88 -10.85
N CYS A 154 0.72 -0.23 -10.86
CA CYS A 154 -0.09 -0.13 -12.08
C CYS A 154 0.64 0.64 -13.18
N GLY A 155 0.61 0.12 -14.41
CA GLY A 155 1.26 0.74 -15.57
C GLY A 155 2.77 0.56 -15.65
N ALA A 156 3.40 -0.19 -14.73
CA ALA A 156 4.81 -0.55 -14.88
C ALA A 156 4.98 -1.59 -16.01
N PRO A 157 5.94 -1.41 -16.94
CA PRO A 157 6.23 -2.40 -17.98
C PRO A 157 6.79 -3.67 -17.32
N GLY A 158 5.90 -4.61 -17.00
CA GLY A 158 6.23 -5.86 -16.31
C GLY A 158 5.14 -6.43 -15.40
N SER A 159 4.13 -5.64 -15.00
CA SER A 159 3.09 -6.09 -14.03
C SER A 159 2.02 -7.03 -14.59
N SER A 160 2.15 -7.49 -15.84
CA SER A 160 1.15 -8.32 -16.51
C SER A 160 1.79 -9.50 -17.25
N MET A 161 2.59 -10.36 -16.59
CA MET A 161 2.86 -11.74 -17.11
C MET A 161 3.69 -12.56 -16.12
N THR A 162 3.05 -13.22 -15.15
CA THR A 162 3.50 -14.56 -14.70
C THR A 162 2.31 -15.37 -14.21
N ILE A 163 1.31 -15.55 -15.08
CA ILE A 163 0.34 -16.65 -14.95
C ILE A 163 0.31 -17.35 -16.30
N ALA A 164 1.24 -18.26 -16.52
CA ALA A 164 1.10 -19.32 -17.52
C ALA A 164 2.01 -20.50 -17.15
N ALA A 165 1.36 -21.59 -16.72
CA ALA A 165 1.84 -22.97 -16.78
C ALA A 165 3.07 -23.36 -15.94
N ARG A 166 2.85 -23.80 -14.69
CA ARG A 166 3.43 -25.08 -14.25
C ARG A 166 2.39 -26.16 -14.52
N ARG A 167 2.63 -26.95 -15.57
CA ARG A 167 2.17 -28.34 -15.63
C ARG A 167 3.17 -29.20 -14.88
#